data_AF-A0A4Q4X327-F1
#
_entry.id   AF-A0A4Q4X327-F1
#
_cell.length_a   1.000
_cell.length_b   1.000
_cell.length_c   1.000
_cell.angle_alpha   90.00
_cell.angle_beta   90.00
_cell.angle_gamma   90.00
#
_symmetry.space_group_name_H-M   'P 1'
#
loop_
_entity.id
_entity.type
_entity.pdbx_description
1 polymer ?
#
loop_
_entity_poly.entity_id
_entity_poly.type
_entity_poly.pdbx_seq_one_letter_code
_entity_poly.pdbx_strand_id
1 'polypeptide(L)'
;MPLLPLPWDTDGAQGILATAAFRVLEYELPRRVTPQMRTLFPTRESVDEALLMPSFAIDDAAILYLDRNVVPPLDVLYATTPAYSVTSKLWAVYVIILENGDGEPRAYTGSATSMVGGVRKRLGDYKRMDIITGGIRELLPKGYEMAHMGLLATAEIPCEVDKHSTRGLFLLLETMFMYGFWTIRSTRDYGIPLLQPLNTHQLEYQGVNSRPATMEFGADTGVEVTPEAAAITAMMLALNTSFCALLASTIFM
;
A
#
# COMPACT_ATOMS: atom_id res chain seq x y z
N MET A 1 16.08 16.54 21.36
CA MET A 1 16.47 16.79 19.96
C MET A 1 15.33 17.56 19.33
N PRO A 2 15.50 18.85 18.96
CA PRO A 2 14.39 19.64 18.44
C PRO A 2 14.03 19.12 17.05
N LEU A 3 12.75 18.78 16.85
CA LEU A 3 12.22 18.42 15.54
C LEU A 3 12.31 19.66 14.65
N LEU A 4 13.23 19.63 13.68
CA LEU A 4 13.29 20.66 12.66
C LEU A 4 11.99 20.63 11.84
N PRO A 5 11.35 21.77 11.57
CA PRO A 5 10.28 21.83 10.58
C PRO A 5 10.93 21.52 9.22
N LEU A 6 10.50 20.41 8.61
CA LEU A 6 10.99 20.01 7.30
C LEU A 6 10.25 20.84 6.22
N PRO A 7 10.95 21.29 5.17
CA PRO A 7 10.36 22.07 4.09
C PRO A 7 9.69 21.11 3.10
N TRP A 8 8.39 20.89 3.22
CA TRP A 8 7.59 20.20 2.20
C TRP A 8 6.98 21.24 1.28
N ASP A 9 7.70 21.49 0.19
CA ASP A 9 7.16 22.11 -1.00
C ASP A 9 7.40 21.15 -2.17
N THR A 10 6.29 20.60 -2.70
CA THR A 10 6.00 20.21 -4.10
C THR A 10 4.71 19.38 -4.19
N ASP A 11 3.63 19.98 -3.67
CA ASP A 11 2.34 20.26 -4.33
C ASP A 11 1.38 19.16 -4.80
N GLY A 12 1.30 18.03 -4.09
CA GLY A 12 0.12 17.17 -4.23
C GLY A 12 0.12 15.87 -3.44
N ALA A 13 -1.04 15.21 -3.46
CA ALA A 13 -1.25 13.89 -2.86
C ALA A 13 -0.21 12.85 -3.28
N GLN A 14 0.22 12.86 -4.55
CA GLN A 14 1.23 11.94 -5.07
C GLN A 14 2.60 12.15 -4.45
N GLY A 15 3.03 13.40 -4.22
CA GLY A 15 4.33 13.69 -3.61
C GLY A 15 4.41 13.27 -2.14
N ILE A 16 3.30 13.43 -1.40
CA ILE A 16 3.15 12.90 -0.03
C ILE A 16 3.27 11.38 -0.06
N LEU A 17 2.54 10.74 -0.97
CA LEU A 17 2.53 9.29 -1.13
C LEU A 17 3.90 8.72 -1.45
N ALA A 18 4.60 9.28 -2.44
CA ALA A 18 5.92 8.83 -2.85
C ALA A 18 6.94 8.99 -1.73
N THR A 19 6.88 10.11 -1.01
CA THR A 19 7.74 10.36 0.14
C THR A 19 7.49 9.33 1.23
N ALA A 20 6.23 9.10 1.61
CA ALA A 20 5.85 8.11 2.61
C ALA A 20 6.27 6.69 2.21
N ALA A 21 6.01 6.28 0.96
CA ALA A 21 6.41 4.99 0.43
C ALA A 21 7.92 4.82 0.41
N PHE A 22 8.68 5.82 -0.05
CA PHE A 22 10.14 5.74 -0.07
C PHE A 22 10.74 5.68 1.36
N ARG A 23 10.13 6.35 2.35
CA ARG A 23 10.54 6.22 3.75
C ARG A 23 10.40 4.80 4.30
N VAL A 24 9.42 4.02 3.84
CA VAL A 24 9.35 2.58 4.18
C VAL A 24 10.64 1.90 3.74
N LEU A 25 11.13 2.18 2.52
CA LEU A 25 12.38 1.60 2.02
C LEU A 25 13.58 2.07 2.84
N GLU A 26 13.68 3.35 3.19
CA GLU A 26 14.83 3.88 3.94
C GLU A 26 14.89 3.38 5.39
N TYR A 27 13.77 3.42 6.11
CA TYR A 27 13.74 3.23 7.56
C TYR A 27 13.43 1.81 8.00
N GLU A 28 12.76 0.99 7.17
CA GLU A 28 12.59 -0.41 7.55
C GLU A 28 13.95 -1.08 7.72
N LEU A 29 14.10 -1.76 8.87
CA LEU A 29 15.26 -2.58 9.15
C LEU A 29 15.56 -3.47 7.93
N PRO A 30 16.85 -3.69 7.58
CA PRO A 30 17.24 -4.45 6.39
C PRO A 30 16.61 -5.85 6.25
N ARG A 31 16.04 -6.38 7.34
CA ARG A 31 15.36 -7.68 7.37
C ARG A 31 13.89 -7.64 6.95
N ARG A 32 13.33 -6.46 6.65
CA ARG A 32 11.88 -6.29 6.40
C ARG A 32 11.52 -5.79 5.01
N VAL A 33 12.47 -5.12 4.36
CA VAL A 33 12.42 -4.87 2.92
C VAL A 33 13.35 -5.86 2.26
N THR A 34 12.82 -6.66 1.33
CA THR A 34 13.64 -7.62 0.60
C THR A 34 14.63 -6.87 -0.30
N PRO A 35 15.84 -7.43 -0.55
CA PRO A 35 16.81 -6.81 -1.44
C PRO A 35 16.23 -6.46 -2.81
N GLN A 36 15.36 -7.32 -3.35
CA GLN A 36 14.71 -7.12 -4.65
C GLN A 36 13.80 -5.88 -4.67
N MET A 37 13.10 -5.58 -3.58
CA MET A 37 12.29 -4.36 -3.49
C MET A 37 13.17 -3.11 -3.56
N ARG A 38 14.35 -3.13 -2.93
CA ARG A 38 15.34 -2.04 -3.02
C ARG A 38 15.96 -1.93 -4.41
N THR A 39 16.10 -3.05 -5.12
CA THR A 39 16.56 -3.04 -6.52
C THR A 39 15.51 -2.46 -7.46
N LEU A 40 14.22 -2.72 -7.21
CA LEU A 40 13.13 -2.14 -8.00
C LEU A 40 12.96 -0.64 -7.75
N PHE A 41 13.14 -0.21 -6.50
CA PHE A 41 12.95 1.18 -6.08
C PHE A 41 14.22 1.74 -5.42
N PRO A 42 15.31 1.93 -6.18
CA PRO A 42 16.59 2.36 -5.61
C PRO A 42 16.57 3.80 -5.10
N THR A 43 15.67 4.64 -5.62
CA THR A 43 15.59 6.07 -5.29
C THR A 43 14.13 6.52 -5.13
N ARG A 44 13.91 7.69 -4.54
CA ARG A 44 12.56 8.27 -4.43
C ARG A 44 11.94 8.50 -5.80
N GLU A 45 12.74 8.96 -6.75
CA GLU A 45 12.32 9.24 -8.12
C GLU A 45 11.78 7.97 -8.79
N SER A 46 12.36 6.80 -8.53
CA SER A 46 11.82 5.54 -9.06
C SER A 46 10.43 5.17 -8.49
N VAL A 47 10.12 5.62 -7.27
CA VAL A 47 8.78 5.50 -6.67
C VAL A 47 7.84 6.53 -7.30
N ASP A 48 8.29 7.78 -7.45
CA ASP A 48 7.55 8.84 -8.13
C ASP A 48 7.14 8.38 -9.55
N GLU A 49 8.08 7.90 -10.35
CA GLU A 49 7.84 7.39 -11.70
C GLU A 49 6.82 6.24 -11.73
N ALA A 50 6.91 5.31 -10.77
CA ALA A 50 5.96 4.19 -10.69
C ALA A 50 4.54 4.66 -10.32
N LEU A 51 4.42 5.75 -9.54
CA LEU A 51 3.14 6.36 -9.17
C LEU A 51 2.53 7.21 -10.30
N LEU A 52 3.32 7.62 -11.29
CA LEU A 52 2.86 8.35 -12.48
C LEU A 52 2.16 7.45 -13.52
N MET A 53 1.93 6.17 -13.22
CA MET A 53 1.22 5.29 -14.14
C MET A 53 -0.21 5.81 -14.40
N PRO A 54 -0.70 5.89 -15.66
CA PRO A 54 -1.92 6.63 -16.01
C PRO A 54 -3.20 6.16 -15.32
N SER A 55 -3.25 4.90 -14.88
CA SER A 55 -4.42 4.31 -14.22
C SER A 55 -4.35 4.36 -12.70
N PHE A 56 -3.27 4.90 -12.12
CA PHE A 56 -3.12 4.96 -10.67
C PHE A 56 -4.05 6.01 -10.07
N ALA A 57 -4.84 5.58 -9.11
CA ALA A 57 -5.71 6.44 -8.32
C ALA A 57 -5.54 6.10 -6.84
N ILE A 58 -5.63 7.12 -6.01
CA ILE A 58 -5.54 7.02 -4.56
C ILE A 58 -6.78 7.66 -3.94
N ASP A 59 -7.26 7.09 -2.86
CA ASP A 59 -8.41 7.60 -2.13
C ASP A 59 -8.01 8.84 -1.32
N ASP A 60 -8.75 9.93 -1.47
CA ASP A 60 -8.45 11.21 -0.81
C ASP A 60 -8.46 11.10 0.73
N ALA A 61 -9.35 10.28 1.29
CA ALA A 61 -9.40 10.05 2.73
C ALA A 61 -8.13 9.31 3.21
N ALA A 62 -7.54 8.47 2.37
CA ALA A 62 -6.30 7.77 2.69
C ALA A 62 -5.09 8.70 2.73
N ILE A 63 -5.02 9.71 1.85
CA ILE A 63 -3.91 10.67 1.78
C ILE A 63 -3.89 11.62 2.98
N LEU A 64 -5.07 12.08 3.41
CA LEU A 64 -5.21 13.12 4.44
C LEU A 64 -4.47 12.78 5.75
N TYR A 65 -4.24 11.49 6.01
CA TYR A 65 -3.63 10.98 7.23
C TYR A 65 -2.20 10.47 7.07
N LEU A 66 -1.68 10.40 5.83
CA LEU A 66 -0.25 10.17 5.61
C LEU A 66 0.58 11.44 5.87
N ASP A 67 -0.05 12.61 5.72
CA ASP A 67 0.59 13.93 5.87
C ASP A 67 0.66 14.40 7.33
N ARG A 68 -0.16 13.83 8.21
CA ARG A 68 -0.36 14.32 9.56
C ARG A 68 0.19 13.29 10.52
N ASN A 69 1.19 13.65 11.32
CA ASN A 69 1.65 12.90 12.49
C ASN A 69 0.56 12.80 13.58
N VAL A 70 -0.64 12.38 13.20
CA VAL A 70 -1.88 12.37 13.94
C VAL A 70 -2.41 10.95 13.87
N VAL A 71 -3.00 10.51 14.97
CA VAL A 71 -3.65 9.20 15.05
C VAL A 71 -4.83 9.20 14.06
N PRO A 72 -4.86 8.32 13.04
CA PRO A 72 -5.98 8.25 12.12
C PRO A 72 -7.22 7.75 12.89
N PRO A 73 -8.29 8.57 12.95
CA PRO A 73 -9.54 8.15 13.58
C PRO A 73 -10.22 7.07 12.75
N LEU A 74 -11.08 6.26 13.39
CA LEU A 74 -11.70 5.11 12.74
C LEU A 74 -12.67 5.54 11.62
N ASP A 75 -13.31 6.69 11.75
CA ASP A 75 -14.24 7.27 10.77
C ASP A 75 -13.59 7.50 9.40
N VAL A 76 -12.29 7.76 9.34
CA VAL A 76 -11.52 7.90 8.10
C VAL A 76 -11.47 6.59 7.35
N LEU A 77 -11.23 5.49 8.06
CA LEU A 77 -11.19 4.18 7.44
C LEU A 77 -12.58 3.82 6.91
N TYR A 78 -13.66 4.25 7.58
CA TYR A 78 -15.02 4.13 7.06
C TYR A 78 -15.34 5.05 5.88
N ALA A 79 -14.69 6.22 5.81
CA ALA A 79 -14.90 7.20 4.74
C ALA A 79 -14.23 6.81 3.41
N THR A 80 -13.32 5.83 3.43
CA THR A 80 -12.68 5.30 2.21
C THR A 80 -13.71 4.75 1.21
N THR A 81 -13.38 4.86 -0.08
CA THR A 81 -14.23 4.38 -1.17
C THR A 81 -14.63 2.92 -0.96
N PRO A 82 -15.94 2.61 -0.84
CA PRO A 82 -16.37 1.26 -0.55
C PRO A 82 -15.98 0.29 -1.67
N ALA A 83 -15.28 -0.78 -1.32
CA ALA A 83 -14.64 -1.68 -2.28
C ALA A 83 -15.66 -2.47 -3.13
N TYR A 84 -16.90 -2.61 -2.67
CA TYR A 84 -17.99 -3.21 -3.44
C TYR A 84 -18.50 -2.35 -4.60
N SER A 85 -18.12 -1.08 -4.66
CA SER A 85 -18.42 -0.20 -5.81
C SER A 85 -17.58 -0.54 -7.06
N VAL A 86 -16.48 -1.30 -6.89
CA VAL A 86 -15.59 -1.68 -7.99
C VAL A 86 -16.22 -2.78 -8.84
N THR A 87 -16.59 -2.43 -10.06
CA THR A 87 -17.14 -3.38 -11.05
C THR A 87 -16.08 -3.94 -11.99
N SER A 88 -14.99 -3.19 -12.20
CA SER A 88 -13.87 -3.50 -13.08
C SER A 88 -12.82 -4.42 -12.42
N LYS A 89 -11.91 -4.95 -13.24
CA LYS A 89 -10.74 -5.70 -12.76
C LYS A 89 -9.59 -4.72 -12.53
N LEU A 90 -9.32 -4.41 -11.26
CA LEU A 90 -8.24 -3.52 -10.84
C LEU A 90 -7.29 -4.25 -9.90
N TRP A 91 -6.06 -3.77 -9.81
CA TRP A 91 -5.24 -3.99 -8.63
C TRP A 91 -5.59 -2.94 -7.58
N ALA A 92 -5.49 -3.30 -6.30
CA ALA A 92 -5.80 -2.38 -5.22
C ALA A 92 -4.99 -2.67 -3.95
N VAL A 93 -4.77 -1.61 -3.17
CA VAL A 93 -4.59 -1.69 -1.72
C VAL A 93 -5.93 -1.37 -1.07
N TYR A 94 -6.34 -2.15 -0.09
CA TYR A 94 -7.62 -2.04 0.60
C TYR A 94 -7.45 -2.15 2.11
N VAL A 95 -8.43 -1.64 2.84
CA VAL A 95 -8.58 -1.81 4.29
C VAL A 95 -9.87 -2.58 4.58
N ILE A 96 -9.85 -3.45 5.59
CA ILE A 96 -11.01 -4.16 6.11
C ILE A 96 -11.14 -3.79 7.58
N ILE A 97 -12.32 -3.29 7.96
CA ILE A 97 -12.69 -3.06 9.35
C ILE A 97 -13.55 -4.21 9.83
N LEU A 98 -13.17 -4.79 10.96
CA LEU A 98 -13.95 -5.80 11.65
C LEU A 98 -14.44 -5.27 12.98
N GLU A 99 -15.69 -5.56 13.29
CA GLU A 99 -16.33 -5.17 14.54
C GLU A 99 -16.98 -6.39 15.20
N ASN A 100 -17.06 -6.35 16.52
CA ASN A 100 -17.93 -7.21 17.30
C ASN A 100 -18.69 -6.32 18.28
N GLY A 101 -19.94 -6.66 18.60
CA GLY A 101 -20.81 -5.80 19.42
C GLY A 101 -20.26 -5.43 20.80
N ASP A 102 -19.28 -6.18 21.31
CA ASP A 102 -18.73 -6.05 22.66
C ASP A 102 -17.24 -5.69 22.71
N GLY A 103 -16.57 -5.49 21.56
CA GLY A 103 -15.12 -5.33 21.52
C GLY A 103 -14.65 -4.21 20.61
N GLU A 104 -13.37 -3.87 20.78
CA GLU A 104 -12.73 -2.84 19.97
C GLU A 104 -12.64 -3.28 18.51
N PRO A 105 -12.92 -2.36 17.56
CA PRO A 105 -12.73 -2.58 16.14
C PRO A 105 -11.31 -3.07 15.80
N ARG A 106 -11.21 -3.75 14.67
CA ARG A 106 -9.97 -4.33 14.16
C ARG A 106 -9.77 -3.86 12.73
N ALA A 107 -8.57 -3.40 12.41
CA ALA A 107 -8.22 -2.96 11.06
C ALA A 107 -7.19 -3.90 10.44
N TYR A 108 -7.45 -4.30 9.19
CA TYR A 108 -6.55 -5.08 8.36
C TYR A 108 -6.32 -4.34 7.05
N THR A 109 -5.06 -4.14 6.65
CA THR A 109 -4.72 -3.60 5.33
C THR A 109 -4.17 -4.74 4.47
N GLY A 110 -4.56 -4.79 3.20
CA GLY A 110 -4.08 -5.80 2.27
C GLY A 110 -4.00 -5.28 0.85
N SER A 111 -3.28 -5.97 -0.03
CA SER A 111 -3.32 -5.73 -1.47
C SER A 111 -3.89 -6.91 -2.24
N ALA A 112 -4.34 -6.64 -3.47
CA ALA A 112 -4.86 -7.63 -4.39
C ALA A 112 -4.27 -7.40 -5.78
N THR A 113 -3.16 -8.11 -6.05
CA THR A 113 -2.36 -7.95 -7.27
C THR A 113 -2.44 -9.19 -8.17
N SER A 114 -3.60 -9.85 -8.21
CA SER A 114 -3.84 -10.99 -9.10
C SER A 114 -4.13 -10.52 -10.52
N MET A 115 -3.39 -11.02 -11.52
CA MET A 115 -3.65 -10.72 -12.94
C MET A 115 -5.02 -11.19 -13.44
N VAL A 116 -5.57 -12.25 -12.85
CA VAL A 116 -6.80 -12.89 -13.36
C VAL A 116 -8.06 -12.17 -12.86
N GLY A 117 -8.09 -11.89 -11.55
CA GLY A 117 -9.29 -11.43 -10.85
C GLY A 117 -9.14 -10.11 -10.09
N GLY A 118 -7.92 -9.61 -9.94
CA GLY A 118 -7.63 -8.37 -9.21
C GLY A 118 -8.25 -8.32 -7.81
N VAL A 119 -8.61 -7.10 -7.39
CA VAL A 119 -9.29 -6.82 -6.13
C VAL A 119 -10.68 -7.44 -6.07
N ARG A 120 -11.44 -7.44 -7.17
CA ARG A 120 -12.79 -7.99 -7.22
C ARG A 120 -12.84 -9.46 -6.77
N LYS A 121 -11.92 -10.30 -7.25
CA LYS A 121 -11.83 -11.70 -6.80
C LYS A 121 -11.52 -11.76 -5.32
N ARG A 122 -10.52 -11.00 -4.85
CA ARG A 122 -10.07 -11.00 -3.45
C ARG A 122 -11.19 -10.60 -2.49
N LEU A 123 -11.94 -9.55 -2.79
CA LEU A 123 -13.10 -9.13 -2.00
C LEU A 123 -14.21 -10.18 -2.04
N GLY A 124 -14.42 -10.83 -3.18
CA GLY A 124 -15.33 -11.97 -3.29
C GLY A 124 -14.94 -13.13 -2.38
N ASP A 125 -13.64 -13.42 -2.28
CA ASP A 125 -13.12 -14.47 -1.39
C ASP A 125 -13.36 -14.12 0.09
N TYR A 126 -13.24 -12.85 0.49
CA TYR A 126 -13.65 -12.39 1.82
C TYR A 126 -15.15 -12.52 2.04
N LYS A 127 -15.97 -12.05 1.10
CA LYS A 127 -17.43 -12.11 1.20
C LYS A 127 -17.96 -13.54 1.36
N ARG A 128 -17.34 -14.51 0.67
CA ARG A 128 -17.70 -15.93 0.76
C ARG A 128 -16.97 -16.68 1.88
N MET A 129 -16.04 -16.01 2.57
CA MET A 129 -15.15 -16.61 3.58
C MET A 129 -14.29 -17.76 3.04
N ASP A 130 -13.96 -17.76 1.74
CA ASP A 130 -13.22 -18.84 1.07
C ASP A 130 -11.72 -18.78 1.43
N ILE A 131 -11.05 -17.68 1.06
CA ILE A 131 -9.61 -17.47 1.21
C ILE A 131 -9.38 -16.20 2.02
N ILE A 132 -9.48 -16.35 3.34
CA ILE A 132 -9.25 -15.27 4.30
C ILE A 132 -7.87 -15.39 4.96
N THR A 133 -7.31 -14.24 5.32
CA THR A 133 -6.02 -14.15 6.03
C THR A 133 -6.11 -14.73 7.43
N GLY A 134 -4.99 -15.26 7.94
CA GLY A 134 -4.93 -15.91 9.26
C GLY A 134 -5.43 -15.01 10.40
N GLY A 135 -5.00 -13.74 10.41
CA GLY A 135 -5.44 -12.78 11.43
C GLY A 135 -6.95 -12.53 11.44
N ILE A 136 -7.58 -12.40 10.26
CA ILE A 136 -9.05 -12.29 10.16
C ILE A 136 -9.73 -13.59 10.58
N ARG A 137 -9.20 -14.74 10.14
CA ARG A 137 -9.71 -16.07 10.50
C ARG A 137 -9.72 -16.31 12.02
N GLU A 138 -8.74 -15.78 12.75
CA GLU A 138 -8.69 -15.85 14.21
C GLU A 138 -9.76 -15.01 14.91
N LEU A 139 -10.30 -13.98 14.23
CA LEU A 139 -11.28 -13.07 14.79
C LEU A 139 -12.73 -13.54 14.55
N LEU A 140 -13.00 -14.22 13.43
CA LEU A 140 -14.36 -14.68 13.11
C LEU A 140 -15.00 -15.54 14.23
N PRO A 141 -14.32 -16.54 14.83
CA PRO A 141 -14.89 -17.33 15.93
C PRO A 141 -15.16 -16.52 17.21
N LYS A 142 -14.60 -15.30 17.32
CA LYS A 142 -14.80 -14.38 18.44
C LYS A 142 -15.98 -13.42 18.21
N GLY A 143 -16.77 -13.66 17.17
CA GLY A 143 -17.94 -12.83 16.82
C GLY A 143 -17.61 -11.55 16.06
N TYR A 144 -16.40 -11.43 15.50
CA TYR A 144 -16.09 -10.32 14.62
C TYR A 144 -16.67 -10.54 13.24
N GLU A 145 -17.27 -9.49 12.68
CA GLU A 145 -17.81 -9.43 11.33
C GLU A 145 -17.12 -8.34 10.51
N MET A 146 -17.09 -8.48 9.19
CA MET A 146 -16.50 -7.45 8.31
C MET A 146 -17.50 -6.30 8.13
N ALA A 147 -17.32 -5.24 8.92
CA ALA A 147 -18.18 -4.07 8.94
C ALA A 147 -17.96 -3.16 7.71
N HIS A 148 -16.71 -3.03 7.26
CA HIS A 148 -16.37 -2.22 6.09
C HIS A 148 -15.21 -2.81 5.28
N MET A 149 -15.23 -2.57 3.97
CA MET A 149 -14.11 -2.82 3.07
C MET A 149 -13.89 -1.58 2.22
N GLY A 150 -12.77 -0.92 2.43
CA GLY A 150 -12.39 0.33 1.78
C GLY A 150 -11.24 0.16 0.80
N LEU A 151 -11.21 0.95 -0.27
CA LEU A 151 -10.05 1.07 -1.15
C LEU A 151 -9.17 2.22 -0.69
N LEU A 152 -7.85 2.00 -0.74
CA LEU A 152 -6.85 3.01 -0.40
C LEU A 152 -6.12 3.49 -1.65
N ALA A 153 -5.75 2.55 -2.52
CA ALA A 153 -5.13 2.86 -3.81
C ALA A 153 -5.57 1.82 -4.84
N THR A 154 -5.66 2.22 -6.11
CA THR A 154 -6.08 1.36 -7.22
C THR A 154 -5.28 1.65 -8.48
N ALA A 155 -5.17 0.66 -9.34
CA ALA A 155 -4.65 0.80 -10.70
C ALA A 155 -5.28 -0.25 -11.60
N GLU A 156 -5.24 -0.03 -12.91
CA GLU A 156 -5.55 -1.11 -13.86
C GLU A 156 -4.56 -2.26 -13.70
N ILE A 157 -4.99 -3.47 -14.06
CA ILE A 157 -4.09 -4.62 -14.08
C ILE A 157 -2.99 -4.33 -15.12
N PRO A 158 -1.71 -4.35 -14.73
CA PRO A 158 -0.61 -4.00 -15.63
C PRO A 158 -0.47 -5.04 -16.75
N CYS A 159 0.30 -4.70 -17.78
CA CYS A 159 0.76 -5.70 -18.72
C CYS A 159 1.80 -6.64 -18.08
N GLU A 160 2.12 -7.78 -18.72
CA GLU A 160 3.07 -8.75 -18.16
C GLU A 160 4.48 -8.17 -17.93
N VAL A 161 4.90 -7.19 -18.74
CA VAL A 161 6.23 -6.55 -18.62
C VAL A 161 6.34 -5.75 -17.33
N ASP A 162 5.28 -5.00 -16.96
CA ASP A 162 5.28 -4.13 -15.79
C ASP A 162 4.79 -4.84 -14.52
N LYS A 163 4.28 -6.07 -14.65
CA LYS A 163 3.63 -6.82 -13.56
C LYS A 163 4.47 -6.85 -12.28
N HIS A 164 5.78 -7.04 -12.39
CA HIS A 164 6.66 -7.19 -11.24
C HIS A 164 6.92 -5.86 -10.53
N SER A 165 7.22 -4.79 -11.26
CA SER A 165 7.42 -3.47 -10.69
C SER A 165 6.14 -2.92 -10.10
N THR A 166 5.02 -3.01 -10.81
CA THR A 166 3.72 -2.60 -10.29
C THR A 166 3.35 -3.41 -9.04
N ARG A 167 3.61 -4.73 -9.01
CA ARG A 167 3.30 -5.52 -7.80
C ARG A 167 4.19 -5.09 -6.63
N GLY A 168 5.46 -4.80 -6.89
CA GLY A 168 6.37 -4.23 -5.90
C GLY A 168 5.83 -2.92 -5.31
N LEU A 169 5.35 -2.02 -6.17
CA LEU A 169 4.72 -0.76 -5.76
C LEU A 169 3.50 -1.01 -4.85
N PHE A 170 2.59 -1.92 -5.23
CA PHE A 170 1.41 -2.20 -4.41
C PHE A 170 1.75 -2.82 -3.05
N LEU A 171 2.77 -3.65 -2.96
CA LEU A 171 3.25 -4.19 -1.68
C LEU A 171 3.95 -3.12 -0.84
N LEU A 172 4.67 -2.19 -1.48
CA LEU A 172 5.26 -1.03 -0.81
C LEU A 172 4.18 -0.11 -0.24
N LEU A 173 3.14 0.19 -1.03
CA LEU A 173 1.99 0.97 -0.60
C LEU A 173 1.19 0.27 0.50
N GLU A 174 0.99 -1.06 0.39
CA GLU A 174 0.37 -1.85 1.46
C GLU A 174 1.14 -1.69 2.78
N THR A 175 2.46 -1.89 2.77
CA THR A 175 3.29 -1.68 3.96
C THR A 175 3.19 -0.24 4.48
N MET A 176 3.23 0.75 3.58
CA MET A 176 3.13 2.16 3.95
C MET A 176 1.80 2.45 4.66
N PHE A 177 0.66 2.03 4.11
CA PHE A 177 -0.65 2.19 4.74
C PHE A 177 -0.79 1.36 6.02
N MET A 178 -0.18 0.18 6.09
CA MET A 178 -0.12 -0.59 7.33
C MET A 178 0.56 0.16 8.46
N TYR A 179 1.62 0.93 8.17
CA TYR A 179 2.27 1.78 9.15
C TYR A 179 1.47 3.04 9.44
N GLY A 180 1.02 3.75 8.40
CA GLY A 180 0.21 4.96 8.51
C GLY A 180 -1.05 4.77 9.36
N PHE A 181 -1.79 3.69 9.10
CA PHE A 181 -2.97 3.32 9.88
C PHE A 181 -2.67 2.36 11.02
N TRP A 182 -1.41 1.99 11.25
CA TRP A 182 -1.00 1.04 12.27
C TRP A 182 -1.86 -0.25 12.31
N THR A 183 -2.18 -0.82 11.15
CA THR A 183 -2.95 -2.07 11.06
C THR A 183 -2.13 -3.30 11.43
N ILE A 184 -0.93 -3.12 11.98
CA ILE A 184 -0.05 -4.20 12.43
C ILE A 184 -0.37 -4.60 13.86
N ARG A 185 -0.45 -5.91 14.10
CA ARG A 185 -0.60 -6.52 15.42
C ARG A 185 0.73 -6.50 16.19
N SER A 186 1.17 -5.30 16.58
CA SER A 186 2.41 -5.09 17.32
C SER A 186 2.31 -3.91 18.26
N THR A 187 2.93 -4.07 19.44
CA THR A 187 3.18 -2.99 20.41
C THR A 187 4.58 -2.39 20.27
N ARG A 188 5.42 -2.95 19.39
CA ARG A 188 6.78 -2.46 19.16
C ARG A 188 6.76 -1.25 18.26
N ASP A 189 7.61 -0.27 18.55
CA ASP A 189 8.02 0.69 17.55
C ASP A 189 8.81 -0.05 16.45
N TYR A 190 8.55 0.32 15.21
CA TYR A 190 9.24 -0.28 14.08
C TYR A 190 10.34 0.61 13.51
N GLY A 191 10.68 1.67 14.25
CA GLY A 191 11.70 2.63 13.85
C GLY A 191 11.28 3.47 12.65
N ILE A 192 9.98 3.60 12.38
CA ILE A 192 9.43 4.41 11.29
C ILE A 192 8.62 5.59 11.89
N PRO A 193 9.30 6.52 12.59
CA PRO A 193 8.64 7.54 13.40
C PRO A 193 7.76 8.51 12.61
N LEU A 194 7.92 8.56 11.28
CA LEU A 194 7.15 9.45 10.39
C LEU A 194 5.86 8.82 9.84
N LEU A 195 5.77 7.47 9.82
CA LEU A 195 4.55 6.78 9.39
C LEU A 195 3.78 6.20 10.57
N GLN A 196 4.47 5.95 11.69
CA GLN A 196 3.84 5.45 12.89
C GLN A 196 3.10 6.59 13.62
N PRO A 197 1.82 6.41 13.99
CA PRO A 197 1.15 7.32 14.91
C PRO A 197 1.97 7.45 16.19
N LEU A 198 2.24 8.69 16.63
CA LEU A 198 3.04 8.96 17.83
C LEU A 198 2.50 8.28 19.10
N ASN A 199 1.22 7.91 19.10
CA ASN A 199 0.57 7.22 20.20
C ASN A 199 -0.40 6.13 19.71
N THR A 200 0.12 4.96 19.42
CA THR A 200 -0.66 3.80 18.95
C THR A 200 -1.70 3.32 19.96
N HIS A 201 -1.59 3.72 21.24
CA HIS A 201 -2.59 3.41 22.26
C HIS A 201 -3.83 4.30 22.20
N GLN A 202 -3.79 5.38 21.41
CA GLN A 202 -4.94 6.27 21.18
C GLN A 202 -5.78 5.84 19.97
N LEU A 203 -5.39 4.78 19.26
CA LEU A 203 -6.19 4.26 18.16
C LEU A 203 -7.50 3.70 18.69
N GLU A 204 -8.59 4.02 17.99
CA GLU A 204 -9.94 3.50 18.27
C GLU A 204 -10.12 2.04 17.81
N TYR A 205 -9.06 1.45 17.27
CA TYR A 205 -9.03 0.09 16.72
C TYR A 205 -7.65 -0.55 16.95
N GLN A 206 -7.57 -1.86 16.78
CA GLN A 206 -6.29 -2.60 16.80
C GLN A 206 -5.95 -3.20 15.43
N GLY A 207 -4.65 -3.29 15.15
CA GLY A 207 -4.14 -3.93 13.94
C GLY A 207 -4.27 -5.46 13.92
N VAL A 208 -4.47 -6.01 12.72
CA VAL A 208 -4.60 -7.46 12.46
C VAL A 208 -3.39 -8.03 11.70
N ASN A 209 -2.70 -7.22 10.90
CA ASN A 209 -1.56 -7.67 10.09
C ASN A 209 -0.42 -8.19 10.96
N SER A 210 0.16 -9.34 10.62
CA SER A 210 1.26 -9.93 11.40
C SER A 210 2.65 -9.43 11.01
N ARG A 211 2.82 -9.01 9.76
CA ARG A 211 4.10 -8.57 9.19
C ARG A 211 3.87 -7.62 8.01
N PRO A 212 4.83 -6.72 7.71
CA PRO A 212 4.82 -5.88 6.51
C PRO A 212 4.75 -6.69 5.22
N ALA A 213 4.04 -6.16 4.23
CA ALA A 213 3.85 -6.78 2.91
C ALA A 213 5.13 -6.76 2.05
N THR A 214 6.03 -5.82 2.30
CA THR A 214 7.37 -5.72 1.71
C THR A 214 8.22 -6.97 1.95
N MET A 215 7.91 -7.77 2.97
CA MET A 215 8.57 -9.05 3.25
C MET A 215 8.10 -10.19 2.34
N GLU A 216 7.00 -10.02 1.61
CA GLU A 216 6.41 -11.05 0.75
C GLU A 216 6.97 -10.97 -0.68
N PHE A 217 7.65 -9.88 -1.03
CA PHE A 217 8.18 -9.68 -2.36
C PHE A 217 9.31 -10.69 -2.67
N GLY A 218 9.09 -11.54 -3.68
CA GLY A 218 10.02 -12.57 -4.13
C GLY A 218 9.80 -13.96 -3.51
N ALA A 219 9.06 -14.06 -2.41
CA ALA A 219 8.71 -15.36 -1.81
C ALA A 219 7.67 -16.13 -2.67
N ASP A 220 6.73 -15.40 -3.27
CA ASP A 220 5.57 -16.00 -3.94
C ASP A 220 5.74 -16.15 -5.46
N THR A 221 6.71 -15.44 -6.05
CA THR A 221 6.82 -15.36 -7.51
C THR A 221 7.53 -16.57 -8.10
N GLY A 222 8.39 -17.26 -7.32
CA GLY A 222 9.32 -18.26 -7.86
C GLY A 222 10.30 -17.71 -8.91
N VAL A 223 10.18 -16.41 -9.22
CA VAL A 223 11.05 -15.63 -10.08
C VAL A 223 12.09 -15.05 -9.15
N GLU A 224 13.28 -15.62 -9.18
CA GLU A 224 14.47 -14.87 -8.82
C GLU A 224 14.48 -13.67 -9.76
N VAL A 225 14.10 -12.50 -9.25
CA VAL A 225 14.39 -11.26 -9.95
C VAL A 225 15.90 -11.14 -9.88
N THR A 226 16.58 -11.65 -10.90
CA THR A 226 18.01 -11.45 -11.03
C THR A 226 18.26 -9.95 -11.04
N PRO A 227 19.40 -9.47 -10.50
CA PRO A 227 19.76 -8.06 -10.59
C PRO A 227 19.64 -7.52 -12.03
N GLU A 228 19.89 -8.37 -13.03
CA GLU A 228 19.74 -8.08 -14.44
C GLU A 228 18.27 -7.90 -14.87
N ALA A 229 17.35 -8.79 -14.46
CA ALA A 229 15.93 -8.63 -14.73
C ALA A 229 15.33 -7.39 -14.04
N ALA A 230 15.77 -7.09 -12.80
CA ALA A 230 15.41 -5.85 -12.12
C ALA A 230 15.94 -4.62 -12.85
N ALA A 231 17.19 -4.65 -13.32
CA ALA A 231 17.81 -3.57 -14.07
C ALA A 231 17.10 -3.34 -15.41
N ILE A 232 16.74 -4.41 -16.14
CA ILE A 232 15.94 -4.31 -17.38
C ILE A 232 14.58 -3.67 -17.08
N THR A 233 13.90 -4.11 -16.02
CA THR A 233 12.59 -3.56 -15.63
C THR A 233 12.69 -2.08 -15.27
N ALA A 234 13.70 -1.69 -14.47
CA ALA A 234 13.96 -0.30 -14.11
C ALA A 234 14.30 0.55 -15.35
N MET A 235 15.09 0.01 -16.28
CA MET A 235 15.42 0.68 -17.53
C MET A 235 14.18 0.85 -18.44
N MET A 236 13.29 -0.14 -18.49
CA MET A 236 12.04 -0.04 -19.24
C MET A 236 11.08 0.99 -18.65
N LEU A 237 10.98 1.08 -17.32
CA LEU A 237 10.24 2.13 -16.63
C LEU A 237 10.74 3.53 -17.04
N ALA A 238 12.06 3.76 -16.98
CA ALA A 238 12.68 5.03 -17.34
C ALA A 238 12.51 5.39 -18.84
N LEU A 239 12.48 4.38 -19.72
CA LEU A 239 12.24 4.57 -21.15
C LEU A 239 10.78 4.92 -21.45
N ASN A 240 9.82 4.29 -20.77
CA ASN A 240 8.39 4.57 -20.96
C ASN A 240 8.04 6.00 -20.54
N THR A 241 8.57 6.50 -19.43
CA THR A 241 8.38 7.91 -19.02
C THR A 241 8.97 8.88 -20.04
N SER A 242 10.17 8.59 -20.56
CA SER A 242 10.82 9.40 -21.58
C SER A 242 10.01 9.45 -22.88
N PHE A 243 9.44 8.32 -23.31
CA PHE A 243 8.63 8.25 -24.53
C PHE A 243 7.29 8.96 -24.38
N CYS A 244 6.61 8.82 -23.24
CA CYS A 244 5.38 9.56 -22.94
C CYS A 244 5.63 11.08 -22.89
N ALA A 245 6.74 11.53 -22.32
CA ALA A 245 7.12 12.95 -22.31
C ALA A 245 7.39 13.50 -23.72
N LEU A 246 8.02 12.71 -24.60
CA LEU A 246 8.28 13.08 -25.98
C LEU A 246 6.99 13.17 -26.83
N LEU A 247 6.04 12.24 -26.61
CA LEU A 247 4.75 12.28 -27.28
C LEU A 247 3.92 13.49 -26.83
N ALA A 248 3.94 13.82 -25.53
CA ALA A 248 3.25 14.99 -25.02
C ALA A 248 3.80 16.30 -25.62
N SER A 249 5.11 16.43 -25.80
CA SER A 249 5.70 17.65 -26.41
C SER A 249 5.43 17.79 -27.91
N THR A 250 5.19 16.68 -28.61
CA THR A 250 4.92 16.69 -30.07
C THR A 250 3.45 17.00 -30.40
N ILE A 251 2.52 16.71 -29.49
CA ILE A 251 1.07 16.97 -29.70
C ILE A 251 0.68 18.43 -29.43
N PHE A 252 1.53 19.19 -28.72
CA PHE A 252 1.29 20.60 -28.34
C PHE A 252 2.11 21.63 -29.14
N MET A 253 2.71 21.25 -30.27
CA MET A 253 3.28 22.17 -31.28
C MET A 253 2.40 22.22 -32.53
#